data_AF-A0A2V3ZII1-F1
#
_entry.id   AF-A0A2V3ZII1-F1
#
_cell.length_a   1.000
_cell.length_b   1.000
_cell.length_c   1.000
_cell.angle_alpha   90.00
_cell.angle_beta   90.00
_cell.angle_gamma   90.00
#
_symmetry.space_group_name_H-M   'P 1'
#
loop_
_entity.id
_entity.type
_entity.pdbx_description
1 polymer ?
#
loop_
_entity_poly.entity_id
_entity_poly.type
_entity_poly.pdbx_seq_one_letter_code
_entity_poly.pdbx_strand_id
1 'polypeptide(L)'
;MSQEFLIEAFPRGDQGRGASRRLRREERKIPAIVYGGNKEAVSISIWHNELKKALENEAFFSHVLTIELEGKKESVILKDLQRHPYKPLLTHADFLRVDKDHEIHVNVPLHFLNEDSAPAIKLQGGVAHHQINEVEVICLPQDLPEFIEVDMSSVEMDQVIHLSDLKLTKGVRIAALQQGEDHDLPVVAIHKPRAAKTEDTEEGEDSGAGEEGEDKE
;
A
#
# COMPACT_ATOMS: atom_id res chain seq x y z
N MET A 1 -6.78 -10.87 16.67
CA MET A 1 -5.67 -11.72 17.15
C MET A 1 -4.40 -11.04 16.70
N SER A 2 -3.73 -10.31 17.60
CA SER A 2 -2.50 -9.59 17.28
C SER A 2 -1.42 -10.58 16.84
N GLN A 3 -1.01 -10.52 15.57
CA GLN A 3 0.09 -11.34 15.09
C GLN A 3 1.40 -10.74 15.58
N GLU A 4 2.11 -11.47 16.44
CA GLU A 4 3.45 -11.07 16.85
C GLU A 4 4.45 -11.37 15.73
N PHE A 5 5.06 -10.33 15.16
CA PHE A 5 6.14 -10.47 14.20
C PHE A 5 7.49 -10.43 14.93
N LEU A 6 8.15 -11.60 14.99
CA LEU A 6 9.52 -11.74 15.46
C LEU A 6 10.46 -11.84 14.26
N ILE A 7 11.47 -10.99 14.20
CA ILE A 7 12.48 -10.97 13.13
C ILE A 7 13.86 -11.18 13.74
N GLU A 8 14.56 -12.22 13.30
CA GLU A 8 15.94 -12.45 13.70
C GLU A 8 16.88 -11.52 12.92
N ALA A 9 17.74 -10.82 13.65
CA ALA A 9 18.72 -9.90 13.09
C ALA A 9 20.14 -10.26 13.54
N PHE A 10 21.09 -10.14 12.62
CA PHE A 10 22.51 -10.38 12.85
C PHE A 10 23.27 -9.06 12.79
N PRO A 11 24.15 -8.77 13.76
CA PRO A 11 24.95 -7.55 13.73
C PRO A 11 25.86 -7.53 12.51
N ARG A 12 26.09 -6.33 11.97
CA ARG A 12 26.94 -6.13 10.80
C ARG A 12 28.11 -5.21 11.11
N GLY A 13 29.32 -5.76 11.07
CA GLY A 13 30.56 -4.97 11.16
C GLY A 13 31.03 -4.40 9.82
N ASP A 14 30.90 -5.16 8.74
CA ASP A 14 31.40 -4.76 7.42
C ASP A 14 30.39 -3.84 6.70
N GLN A 15 30.82 -2.65 6.30
CA GLN A 15 29.96 -1.60 5.74
C GLN A 15 30.42 -1.15 4.34
N GLY A 16 29.52 -0.52 3.59
CA GLY A 16 29.79 0.01 2.26
C GLY A 16 29.24 -0.81 1.09
N ARG A 17 29.51 -0.34 -0.13
CA ARG A 17 28.91 -0.84 -1.38
C ARG A 17 29.28 -2.29 -1.68
N GLY A 18 30.54 -2.67 -1.48
CA GLY A 18 31.06 -4.01 -1.74
C GLY A 18 30.46 -5.05 -0.79
N ALA A 19 30.57 -4.79 0.53
CA ALA A 19 30.02 -5.62 1.58
C ALA A 19 28.51 -5.85 1.41
N SER A 20 27.74 -4.78 1.18
CA SER A 20 26.28 -4.88 1.01
C SER A 20 25.88 -5.67 -0.25
N ARG A 21 26.65 -5.59 -1.33
CA ARG A 21 26.42 -6.39 -2.55
C ARG A 21 26.69 -7.86 -2.30
N ARG A 22 27.78 -8.19 -1.61
CA ARG A 22 28.14 -9.55 -1.24
C ARG A 22 27.08 -10.17 -0.34
N LEU A 23 26.68 -9.46 0.71
CA LEU A 23 25.66 -9.89 1.67
C LEU A 23 24.32 -10.24 0.98
N ARG A 24 23.86 -9.43 0.02
CA ARG A 24 22.65 -9.73 -0.76
C ARG A 24 22.80 -10.90 -1.73
N ARG A 25 23.98 -11.07 -2.35
CA ARG A 25 24.18 -12.07 -3.42
C ARG A 25 24.58 -13.44 -2.88
N GLU A 26 25.49 -13.47 -1.92
CA GLU A 26 26.11 -14.70 -1.39
C GLU A 26 25.36 -15.22 -0.18
N GLU A 27 25.04 -14.34 0.78
CA GLU A 27 24.40 -14.75 2.04
C GLU A 27 22.88 -14.70 2.01
N ARG A 28 22.28 -14.11 0.95
CA ARG A 28 20.82 -13.89 0.83
C ARG A 28 20.23 -13.13 2.04
N LYS A 29 21.02 -12.23 2.62
CA LYS A 29 20.58 -11.31 3.67
C LYS A 29 20.39 -9.91 3.10
N ILE A 30 19.62 -9.08 3.79
CA ILE A 30 19.39 -7.68 3.43
C ILE A 30 20.05 -6.82 4.51
N PRO A 31 20.80 -5.77 4.13
CA PRO A 31 21.24 -4.77 5.09
C PRO A 31 20.04 -3.99 5.64
N ALA A 32 20.00 -3.82 6.95
CA ALA A 32 19.00 -2.99 7.60
C ALA A 32 19.61 -2.15 8.73
N ILE A 33 18.91 -1.11 9.15
CA ILE A 33 19.35 -0.22 10.22
C ILE A 33 18.24 -0.11 11.26
N VAL A 34 18.61 -0.25 12.53
CA VAL A 34 17.73 0.08 13.66
C VAL A 34 18.21 1.37 14.28
N TYR A 35 17.38 2.39 14.29
CA TYR A 35 17.69 3.70 14.86
C TYR A 35 16.52 4.26 15.66
N GLY A 36 16.72 5.42 16.29
CA GLY A 36 15.70 6.05 17.13
C GLY A 36 15.80 5.63 18.59
N GLY A 37 14.95 6.26 19.39
CA GLY A 37 15.09 6.33 20.84
C GLY A 37 16.38 7.02 21.28
N ASN A 38 16.73 6.90 22.56
CA ASN A 38 17.94 7.47 23.15
C ASN A 38 19.20 6.58 22.96
N LYS A 39 19.24 5.77 21.90
CA LYS A 39 20.33 4.81 21.61
C LYS A 39 20.94 5.07 20.23
N GLU A 40 22.20 4.70 20.08
CA GLU A 40 22.89 4.77 18.79
C GLU A 40 22.25 3.86 17.72
N ALA A 41 22.42 4.24 16.46
CA ALA A 41 21.95 3.47 15.33
C ALA A 41 22.80 2.20 15.16
N VAL A 42 22.16 1.06 15.01
CA VAL A 42 22.82 -0.24 14.87
C VAL A 42 22.61 -0.75 13.45
N SER A 43 23.73 -1.06 12.78
CA SER A 43 23.71 -1.74 11.49
C SER A 43 23.49 -3.23 11.67
N ILE A 44 22.43 -3.73 11.06
CA ILE A 44 22.02 -5.13 11.17
C ILE A 44 21.89 -5.76 9.78
N SER A 45 21.73 -7.07 9.76
CA SER A 45 21.40 -7.84 8.58
C SER A 45 20.29 -8.82 8.92
N ILE A 46 19.35 -9.00 8.00
CA ILE A 46 18.16 -9.83 8.19
C ILE A 46 18.05 -10.81 7.02
N TRP A 47 17.52 -12.00 7.25
CA TRP A 47 17.26 -12.95 6.17
C TRP A 47 16.25 -12.38 5.17
N HIS A 48 16.59 -12.43 3.87
CA HIS A 48 15.71 -11.91 2.82
C HIS A 48 14.36 -12.62 2.79
N ASN A 49 14.37 -13.94 2.92
CA ASN A 49 13.16 -14.76 2.85
C ASN A 49 12.21 -14.50 4.02
N GLU A 50 12.73 -14.33 5.24
CA GLU A 50 11.93 -14.05 6.42
C GLU A 50 11.24 -12.69 6.32
N LEU A 51 12.01 -11.65 5.96
CA LEU A 51 11.45 -10.32 5.77
C LEU A 51 10.44 -10.31 4.62
N LYS A 52 10.73 -11.00 3.51
CA LYS A 52 9.80 -11.11 2.38
C LYS A 52 8.49 -11.76 2.80
N LYS A 53 8.54 -12.86 3.55
CA LYS A 53 7.33 -13.56 4.03
C LYS A 53 6.55 -12.69 5.01
N ALA A 54 7.22 -11.97 5.90
CA ALA A 54 6.56 -11.07 6.84
C ALA A 54 5.83 -9.92 6.10
N LEU A 55 6.44 -9.40 5.03
CA LEU A 55 5.88 -8.36 4.17
C LEU A 55 4.71 -8.81 3.28
N GLU A 56 4.44 -10.12 3.18
CA GLU A 56 3.22 -10.62 2.52
C GLU A 56 1.96 -10.29 3.35
N ASN A 57 2.12 -10.03 4.65
CA ASN A 57 1.05 -9.48 5.47
C ASN A 57 1.09 -7.95 5.44
N GLU A 58 0.02 -7.32 4.98
CA GLU A 58 -0.13 -5.86 4.92
C GLU A 58 -0.02 -5.20 6.30
N ALA A 59 -0.47 -5.88 7.36
CA ALA A 59 -0.36 -5.39 8.73
C ALA A 59 1.10 -5.17 9.16
N PHE A 60 2.08 -5.75 8.46
CA PHE A 60 3.49 -5.60 8.79
C PHE A 60 3.98 -4.15 8.72
N PHE A 61 3.38 -3.31 7.87
CA PHE A 61 3.75 -1.89 7.75
C PHE A 61 3.22 -1.04 8.91
N SER A 62 2.10 -1.45 9.49
CA SER A 62 1.34 -0.74 10.52
C SER A 62 1.40 -1.43 11.89
N HIS A 63 2.39 -2.32 12.13
CA HIS A 63 2.51 -3.07 13.38
C HIS A 63 3.85 -2.84 14.08
N VAL A 64 3.83 -2.92 15.43
CA VAL A 64 5.05 -2.94 16.24
C VAL A 64 5.69 -4.31 16.14
N LEU A 65 6.87 -4.35 15.54
CA LEU A 65 7.67 -5.54 15.31
C LEU A 65 8.64 -5.75 16.47
N THR A 66 9.03 -7.00 16.70
CA THR A 66 10.12 -7.33 17.61
C THR A 66 11.33 -7.81 16.82
N ILE A 67 12.43 -7.07 16.88
CA ILE A 67 13.72 -7.50 16.34
C ILE A 67 14.52 -8.16 17.45
N GLU A 68 15.02 -9.37 17.20
CA GLU A 68 15.96 -10.06 18.07
C GLU A 68 17.38 -9.93 17.53
N LEU A 69 18.24 -9.26 18.30
CA LEU A 69 19.65 -9.08 17.99
C LEU A 69 20.50 -9.69 19.10
N GLU A 70 21.18 -10.80 18.80
CA GLU A 70 22.05 -11.53 19.75
C GLU A 70 21.34 -11.85 21.09
N GLY A 71 20.06 -12.24 21.03
CA GLY A 71 19.23 -12.53 22.20
C GLY A 71 18.63 -11.32 22.92
N LYS A 72 18.88 -10.08 22.44
CA LYS A 72 18.20 -8.87 22.91
C LYS A 72 17.02 -8.56 22.01
N LYS A 73 15.84 -8.38 22.61
CA LYS A 73 14.61 -7.99 21.89
C LYS A 73 14.44 -6.48 21.93
N GLU A 74 14.26 -5.87 20.76
CA GLU A 74 13.92 -4.46 20.62
C GLU A 74 12.59 -4.30 19.87
N SER A 75 11.70 -3.45 20.40
CA SER A 75 10.44 -3.10 19.75
C SER A 75 10.67 -1.98 18.73
N VAL A 76 10.29 -2.23 17.48
CA VAL A 76 10.55 -1.34 16.35
C VAL A 76 9.36 -1.30 15.39
N ILE A 77 9.30 -0.29 14.53
CA ILE A 77 8.40 -0.23 13.38
C ILE A 77 9.23 -0.11 12.11
N LEU A 78 8.75 -0.71 11.01
CA LEU A 78 9.32 -0.51 9.70
C LEU A 78 9.02 0.92 9.21
N LYS A 79 10.05 1.76 9.07
CA LYS A 79 9.90 3.16 8.64
C LYS A 79 10.10 3.34 7.13
N ASP A 80 11.08 2.66 6.56
CA ASP A 80 11.34 2.67 5.12
C ASP A 80 11.75 1.28 4.64
N LEU A 81 11.35 0.98 3.41
CA LEU A 81 11.65 -0.30 2.75
C LEU A 81 12.01 -0.04 1.30
N GLN A 82 13.27 -0.31 0.96
CA GLN A 82 13.74 -0.20 -0.40
C GLN A 82 13.58 -1.54 -1.13
N ARG A 83 12.91 -1.46 -2.27
CA ARG A 83 12.69 -2.59 -3.16
C ARG A 83 13.46 -2.39 -4.46
N HIS A 84 13.90 -3.48 -5.07
CA HIS A 84 14.42 -3.41 -6.42
C HIS A 84 13.27 -3.09 -7.40
N PRO A 85 13.43 -2.13 -8.33
CA PRO A 85 12.34 -1.65 -9.19
C PRO A 85 11.81 -2.65 -10.24
N TYR A 86 12.34 -3.87 -10.27
CA TYR A 86 12.02 -4.84 -11.33
C TYR A 86 12.05 -6.26 -10.77
N LYS A 87 13.11 -6.60 -10.03
CA LYS A 87 13.22 -7.90 -9.38
C LYS A 87 12.41 -7.89 -8.08
N PRO A 88 11.76 -9.00 -7.69
CA PRO A 88 11.07 -9.13 -6.40
C PRO A 88 12.08 -9.32 -5.25
N LEU A 89 13.01 -8.38 -5.11
CA LEU A 89 14.10 -8.39 -4.16
C LEU A 89 14.05 -7.13 -3.30
N LEU A 90 14.32 -7.31 -2.01
CA LEU A 90 14.40 -6.23 -1.04
C LEU A 90 15.87 -5.81 -0.93
N THR A 91 16.14 -4.51 -0.92
CA THR A 91 17.52 -3.99 -0.98
C THR A 91 17.98 -3.39 0.32
N HIS A 92 17.09 -2.75 1.07
CA HIS A 92 17.36 -2.13 2.36
C HIS A 92 16.07 -2.04 3.18
N ALA A 93 16.18 -2.04 4.50
CA ALA A 93 15.07 -1.77 5.41
C ALA A 93 15.51 -0.90 6.59
N ASP A 94 14.65 0.02 6.98
CA ASP A 94 14.87 0.96 8.07
C ASP A 94 13.86 0.71 9.17
N PHE A 95 14.36 0.50 10.38
CA PHE A 95 13.54 0.26 11.56
C PHE A 95 13.73 1.39 12.56
N LEU A 96 12.60 1.94 13.01
CA LEU A 96 12.55 2.95 14.04
C LEU A 96 12.19 2.31 15.38
N ARG A 97 13.01 2.51 16.41
CA ARG A 97 12.69 2.07 17.77
C ARG A 97 11.48 2.81 18.30
N VAL A 98 10.59 2.06 18.94
CA VAL A 98 9.33 2.58 19.44
C VAL A 98 9.40 2.72 20.96
N ASP A 99 9.24 3.96 21.42
CA ASP A 99 9.03 4.27 22.83
C ASP A 99 7.54 4.45 23.08
N LYS A 100 7.02 3.91 24.19
CA LYS A 100 5.57 3.90 24.49
C LYS A 100 4.95 5.29 24.61
N ASP A 101 5.76 6.28 24.93
CA ASP A 101 5.32 7.64 25.26
C ASP A 101 5.52 8.64 24.12
N HIS A 102 6.13 8.22 23.01
CA HIS A 102 6.41 9.10 21.87
C HIS A 102 5.44 8.84 20.73
N GLU A 103 4.96 9.92 20.10
CA GLU A 103 4.15 9.85 18.90
C GLU A 103 4.99 9.33 17.73
N ILE A 104 4.39 8.47 16.91
CA ILE A 104 5.02 7.83 15.76
C ILE A 104 4.26 8.18 14.48
N HIS A 105 5.00 8.27 13.39
CA HIS A 105 4.48 8.51 12.04
C HIS A 105 4.56 7.24 11.22
N VAL A 106 3.42 6.66 10.86
CA VAL A 106 3.33 5.35 10.21
C VAL A 106 2.33 5.40 9.06
N ASN A 107 2.65 4.70 7.97
CA ASN A 107 1.72 4.51 6.87
C ASN A 107 0.81 3.33 7.19
N VAL A 108 -0.50 3.59 7.24
CA VAL A 108 -1.52 2.57 7.53
C VAL A 108 -2.33 2.30 6.27
N PRO A 109 -2.51 1.02 5.86
CA PRO A 109 -3.30 0.68 4.68
C PRO A 109 -4.80 0.95 4.89
N LEU A 110 -5.47 1.29 3.79
CA LEU A 110 -6.93 1.47 3.72
C LEU A 110 -7.59 0.22 3.16
N HIS A 111 -8.60 -0.30 3.85
CA HIS A 111 -9.40 -1.43 3.41
C HIS A 111 -10.81 -0.98 3.02
N PHE A 112 -11.17 -1.18 1.76
CA PHE A 112 -12.47 -0.81 1.21
C PHE A 112 -13.48 -1.92 1.45
N LEU A 113 -14.47 -1.64 2.30
CA LEU A 113 -15.57 -2.55 2.58
C LEU A 113 -16.73 -2.27 1.62
N ASN A 114 -17.45 -3.33 1.26
CA ASN A 114 -18.68 -3.25 0.45
C ASN A 114 -18.50 -2.66 -0.97
N GLU A 115 -17.29 -2.74 -1.53
CA GLU A 115 -17.02 -2.21 -2.87
C GLU A 115 -17.92 -2.88 -3.94
N ASP A 116 -17.97 -4.22 -3.96
CA ASP A 116 -18.78 -4.97 -4.94
C ASP A 116 -20.30 -4.82 -4.74
N SER A 117 -20.73 -4.48 -3.52
CA SER A 117 -22.14 -4.37 -3.16
C SER A 117 -22.67 -2.94 -3.22
N ALA A 118 -21.81 -1.94 -3.41
CA ALA A 118 -22.19 -0.54 -3.51
C ALA A 118 -23.22 -0.33 -4.65
N PRO A 119 -24.34 0.38 -4.40
CA PRO A 119 -25.35 0.66 -5.41
C PRO A 119 -24.78 1.31 -6.68
N ALA A 120 -23.79 2.18 -6.51
CA ALA A 120 -23.07 2.86 -7.59
C ALA A 120 -22.39 1.88 -8.57
N ILE A 121 -21.73 0.84 -8.05
CA ILE A 121 -21.03 -0.15 -8.87
C ILE A 121 -22.03 -1.18 -9.43
N LYS A 122 -22.88 -1.74 -8.57
CA LYS A 122 -23.76 -2.85 -8.94
C LYS A 122 -24.95 -2.46 -9.82
N LEU A 123 -25.59 -1.31 -9.56
CA LEU A 123 -26.77 -0.87 -10.31
C LEU A 123 -26.41 0.04 -11.48
N GLN A 124 -25.36 0.86 -11.34
CA GLN A 124 -25.03 1.90 -12.31
C GLN A 124 -23.78 1.60 -13.14
N GLY A 125 -23.11 0.47 -12.89
CA GLY A 125 -21.91 0.04 -13.62
C GLY A 125 -20.70 0.94 -13.39
N GLY A 126 -20.64 1.64 -12.25
CA GLY A 126 -19.49 2.46 -11.87
C GLY A 126 -18.24 1.63 -11.61
N VAL A 127 -17.07 2.25 -11.80
CA VAL A 127 -15.77 1.70 -11.42
C VAL A 127 -15.21 2.58 -10.31
N ALA A 128 -14.80 1.97 -9.20
CA ALA A 128 -14.08 2.66 -8.15
C ALA A 128 -12.63 2.91 -8.58
N HIS A 129 -12.20 4.15 -8.45
CA HIS A 129 -10.83 4.57 -8.63
C HIS A 129 -10.25 4.91 -7.27
N HIS A 130 -9.38 4.03 -6.77
CA HIS A 130 -8.60 4.26 -5.55
C HIS A 130 -7.44 5.19 -5.87
N GLN A 131 -7.47 6.40 -5.34
CA GLN A 131 -6.39 7.37 -5.52
C GLN A 131 -5.28 7.19 -4.48
N ILE A 132 -5.66 6.75 -3.28
CA ILE A 132 -4.76 6.52 -2.16
C ILE A 132 -5.13 5.19 -1.51
N ASN A 133 -4.14 4.32 -1.31
CA ASN A 133 -4.32 3.00 -0.66
C ASN A 133 -3.75 2.95 0.76
N GLU A 134 -2.94 3.95 1.14
CA GLU A 134 -2.32 4.05 2.47
C GLU A 134 -2.28 5.51 2.92
N VAL A 135 -2.44 5.74 4.22
CA VAL A 135 -2.46 7.09 4.80
C VAL A 135 -1.42 7.19 5.90
N GLU A 136 -0.68 8.29 5.91
CA GLU A 136 0.25 8.59 7.00
C GLU A 136 -0.52 9.09 8.23
N VAL A 137 -0.37 8.34 9.32
CA VAL A 137 -1.02 8.55 10.61
C VAL A 137 0.01 8.93 11.67
N ILE A 138 -0.40 9.82 12.56
CA ILE A 138 0.29 10.18 13.79
C ILE A 138 -0.53 9.63 14.96
N CYS A 139 0.06 8.69 15.70
CA CYS A 139 -0.58 8.13 16.88
C CYS A 139 0.45 7.66 17.90
N LEU A 140 -0.02 7.31 19.10
CA LEU A 140 0.79 6.56 20.05
C LEU A 140 0.90 5.09 19.60
N PRO A 141 1.97 4.37 19.96
CA PRO A 141 2.12 2.97 19.60
C PRO A 141 1.00 2.04 20.10
N GLN A 142 0.31 2.44 21.17
CA GLN A 142 -0.81 1.66 21.74
C GLN A 142 -2.10 1.79 20.93
N ASP A 143 -2.27 2.92 20.24
CA ASP A 143 -3.48 3.26 19.48
C ASP A 143 -3.31 2.98 17.98
N LEU A 144 -2.16 2.40 17.57
CA LEU A 144 -1.83 2.13 16.17
C LEU A 144 -2.78 1.07 15.58
N PRO A 145 -3.62 1.41 14.59
CA PRO A 145 -4.50 0.45 13.95
C PRO A 145 -3.75 -0.35 12.87
N GLU A 146 -4.14 -1.61 12.67
CA GLU A 146 -3.56 -2.47 11.61
C GLU A 146 -4.00 -1.98 10.21
N PHE A 147 -5.25 -1.52 10.08
CA PHE A 147 -5.82 -0.97 8.85
C PHE A 147 -6.94 0.02 9.20
N ILE A 148 -7.31 0.87 8.25
CA ILE A 148 -8.46 1.78 8.36
C ILE A 148 -9.54 1.32 7.38
N GLU A 149 -10.75 1.09 7.89
CA GLU A 149 -11.89 0.66 7.09
C GLU A 149 -12.59 1.85 6.43
N VAL A 150 -12.86 1.72 5.13
CA VAL A 150 -13.63 2.68 4.34
C VAL A 150 -14.88 1.99 3.83
N ASP A 151 -16.05 2.42 4.31
CA ASP A 151 -17.33 1.82 3.93
C ASP A 151 -17.88 2.45 2.64
N MET A 152 -17.92 1.65 1.57
CA MET A 152 -18.38 2.08 0.25
C MET A 152 -19.90 1.89 0.05
N SER A 153 -20.62 1.36 1.04
CA SER A 153 -22.04 0.97 0.87
C SER A 153 -23.00 2.13 0.59
N SER A 154 -22.67 3.33 1.07
CA SER A 154 -23.50 4.53 0.96
C SER A 154 -23.00 5.54 -0.07
N VAL A 155 -21.97 5.19 -0.84
CA VAL A 155 -21.33 6.10 -1.80
C VAL A 155 -22.15 6.16 -3.09
N GLU A 156 -22.52 7.38 -3.49
CA GLU A 156 -23.23 7.65 -4.74
C GLU A 156 -22.28 7.74 -5.94
N MET A 157 -22.85 7.75 -7.16
CA MET A 157 -22.05 7.95 -8.37
C MET A 157 -21.46 9.36 -8.44
N ASP A 158 -20.22 9.47 -8.92
CA ASP A 158 -19.44 10.71 -9.00
C ASP A 158 -19.18 11.38 -7.64
N GLN A 159 -19.48 10.69 -6.53
CA GLN A 159 -19.08 11.11 -5.20
C GLN A 159 -17.62 10.73 -4.94
N VAL A 160 -16.94 11.61 -4.22
CA VAL A 160 -15.55 11.46 -3.78
C VAL A 160 -15.53 11.37 -2.27
N ILE A 161 -14.90 10.32 -1.73
CA ILE A 161 -14.62 10.21 -0.30
C ILE A 161 -13.30 10.93 -0.01
N HIS A 162 -13.30 11.83 0.95
CA HIS A 162 -12.12 12.57 1.37
C HIS A 162 -11.48 11.97 2.63
N LEU A 163 -10.25 12.41 2.97
CA LEU A 163 -9.55 11.96 4.19
C LEU A 163 -10.32 12.33 5.45
N SER A 164 -11.06 13.44 5.44
CA SER A 164 -11.92 13.89 6.54
C SER A 164 -13.05 12.91 6.88
N ASP A 165 -13.52 12.13 5.90
CA ASP A 165 -14.70 11.27 6.02
C ASP A 165 -14.36 9.89 6.61
N LEU A 166 -13.06 9.63 6.85
CA LEU A 166 -12.58 8.37 7.37
C LEU A 166 -12.95 8.19 8.85
N LYS A 167 -13.41 6.99 9.20
CA LYS A 167 -13.70 6.60 10.58
C LYS A 167 -12.39 6.28 11.29
N LEU A 168 -11.84 7.25 12.01
CA LEU A 168 -10.61 7.08 12.78
C LEU A 168 -10.89 6.50 14.17
N THR A 169 -10.01 5.61 14.63
CA THR A 169 -9.99 5.13 16.01
C THR A 169 -9.52 6.23 16.97
N LYS A 170 -9.82 6.09 18.27
CA LYS A 170 -9.43 7.10 19.27
C LYS A 170 -7.90 7.24 19.32
N GLY A 171 -7.39 8.48 19.28
CA GLY A 171 -5.96 8.77 19.39
C GLY A 171 -5.19 8.82 18.07
N VAL A 172 -5.84 8.46 16.95
CA VAL A 172 -5.27 8.47 15.60
C VAL A 172 -5.54 9.80 14.93
N ARG A 173 -4.49 10.45 14.42
CA ARG A 173 -4.59 11.68 13.62
C ARG A 173 -3.98 11.46 12.26
N ILE A 174 -4.57 12.03 11.21
CA ILE A 174 -4.00 11.99 9.86
C ILE A 174 -2.99 13.14 9.73
N ALA A 175 -1.76 12.85 9.28
CA ALA A 175 -0.72 13.86 9.14
C ALA A 175 -1.07 14.95 8.11
N ALA A 176 -1.70 14.56 7.00
CA ALA A 176 -2.10 15.47 5.94
C ALA A 176 -3.10 16.54 6.42
N LEU A 177 -4.11 16.15 7.21
CA LEU A 177 -5.13 17.07 7.72
C LEU A 177 -4.56 18.12 8.70
N GLN A 178 -3.39 17.89 9.29
CA GLN A 178 -2.72 18.89 10.13
C GLN A 178 -2.05 20.02 9.35
N GLN A 179 -1.79 19.82 8.05
CA GLN A 179 -1.09 20.81 7.21
C GLN A 179 -2.03 21.90 6.69
N GLY A 180 -3.36 21.72 6.79
CA GLY A 180 -4.38 22.69 6.44
C GLY A 180 -5.59 22.05 5.75
N GLU A 181 -6.65 22.84 5.54
CA GLU A 181 -7.88 22.39 4.84
C GLU A 181 -7.62 22.03 3.36
N ASP A 182 -6.58 22.62 2.75
CA ASP A 182 -6.18 22.33 1.36
C ASP A 182 -5.58 20.92 1.16
N HIS A 183 -5.27 20.21 2.26
CA HIS A 183 -4.66 18.88 2.26
C HIS A 183 -5.66 17.74 2.47
N ASP A 184 -6.96 18.02 2.32
CA ASP A 184 -8.01 17.01 2.34
C ASP A 184 -8.07 16.24 1.02
N LEU A 185 -7.11 15.32 0.87
CA LEU A 185 -6.94 14.56 -0.35
C LEU A 185 -8.12 13.59 -0.59
N PRO A 186 -8.50 13.40 -1.85
CA PRO A 186 -9.51 12.42 -2.19
C PRO A 186 -8.92 10.99 -2.10
N VAL A 187 -9.69 10.09 -1.49
CA VAL A 187 -9.30 8.70 -1.19
C VAL A 187 -9.81 7.75 -2.26
N VAL A 188 -11.11 7.78 -2.53
CA VAL A 188 -11.77 6.99 -3.59
C VAL A 188 -12.82 7.85 -4.28
N ALA A 189 -12.90 7.71 -5.60
CA ALA A 189 -13.96 8.25 -6.42
C ALA A 189 -14.60 7.14 -7.26
N ILE A 190 -15.93 7.16 -7.40
CA ILE A 190 -16.63 6.23 -8.29
C ILE A 190 -17.07 6.96 -9.54
N HIS A 191 -16.63 6.50 -10.71
CA HIS A 191 -17.00 7.10 -11.99
C HIS A 191 -17.60 6.06 -12.93
N LYS A 192 -18.45 6.52 -13.87
CA LYS A 192 -18.85 5.66 -14.99
C LYS A 192 -17.64 5.42 -15.88
N PRO A 193 -17.34 4.16 -16.23
CA PRO A 193 -16.34 3.89 -17.24
C PRO A 193 -16.79 4.58 -18.51
N ARG A 194 -16.00 5.56 -18.97
CA ARG A 194 -16.24 6.18 -20.25
C ARG A 194 -16.05 5.06 -21.26
N ALA A 195 -17.15 4.56 -21.83
CA ALA A 195 -17.08 3.58 -22.89
C ALA A 195 -16.06 4.11 -23.91
N ALA A 196 -14.94 3.41 -24.05
CA ALA A 196 -14.25 3.42 -25.30
C ALA A 196 -15.36 3.07 -26.29
N LYS A 197 -15.73 4.05 -27.14
CA LYS A 197 -16.42 3.71 -28.36
C LYS A 197 -15.53 2.66 -29.01
N THR A 198 -15.90 1.40 -28.86
CA THR A 198 -15.69 0.45 -29.93
C THR A 198 -16.21 1.16 -31.16
N GLU A 199 -15.33 1.47 -32.09
CA GLU A 199 -15.72 1.64 -33.48
C GLU A 199 -16.33 0.30 -33.88
N ASP A 200 -17.62 0.12 -33.57
CA ASP A 200 -18.49 -0.80 -34.28
C ASP A 200 -18.48 -0.30 -35.72
N THR A 201 -17.55 -0.86 -36.49
CA THR A 201 -17.51 -0.76 -37.93
C THR A 201 -18.38 -1.87 -38.48
N GLU A 202 -19.68 -1.78 -38.26
CA GLU A 202 -20.67 -2.51 -39.05
C GLU A 202 -21.85 -1.58 -39.32
N GLU A 203 -21.91 -1.05 -40.54
CA GLU A 203 -22.99 -1.37 -41.49
C GLU A 203 -22.80 -0.62 -42.82
N GLY A 204 -22.93 -1.37 -43.91
CA GLY A 204 -22.92 -0.85 -45.28
C GLY A 204 -22.91 -1.91 -46.38
N GLU A 205 -23.46 -3.11 -46.14
CA GLU A 205 -23.97 -3.95 -47.24
C GLU A 205 -25.30 -3.34 -47.70
N ASP A 206 -25.28 -2.66 -48.83
CA ASP A 206 -26.46 -2.44 -49.66
C ASP A 206 -26.45 -3.50 -50.77
N SER A 207 -27.49 -4.32 -50.78
CA SER A 207 -27.80 -5.26 -51.85
C SER A 207 -29.24 -5.02 -52.32
N GLY A 208 -29.42 -4.90 -53.63
CA GLY A 208 -30.71 -4.81 -54.30
C GLY A 208 -30.58 -4.14 -55.67
N ALA A 209 -30.25 -4.82 -56.79
CA ALA A 209 -30.95 -5.89 -57.52
C ALA A 209 -31.99 -5.39 -58.56
N GLY A 210 -31.86 -5.93 -59.79
CA GLY A 210 -32.86 -5.95 -60.89
C GLY A 210 -32.63 -4.91 -62.01
N GLU A 211 -32.71 -5.19 -63.31
CA GLU A 211 -33.12 -6.38 -64.07
C GLU A 211 -32.86 -6.16 -65.59
N GLU A 212 -32.42 -7.23 -66.26
CA GLU A 212 -32.65 -7.68 -67.66
C GLU A 212 -32.37 -6.87 -68.94
N GLY A 213 -31.77 -7.59 -69.93
CA GLY A 213 -31.90 -7.32 -71.36
C GLY A 213 -30.75 -7.77 -72.27
N GLU A 214 -30.64 -9.07 -72.60
CA GLU A 214 -30.17 -9.55 -73.92
C GLU A 214 -31.06 -8.87 -75.00
N ASP A 215 -30.61 -8.40 -76.17
CA ASP A 215 -30.04 -9.17 -77.28
C ASP A 215 -29.59 -8.19 -78.41
N LYS A 216 -28.86 -8.69 -79.41
CA LYS A 216 -28.46 -7.93 -80.62
C LYS A 216 -29.62 -7.77 -81.61
N GLU A 217 -29.60 -6.65 -82.34
CA GLU A 217 -30.36 -6.34 -83.59
C GLU A 217 -31.81 -5.84 -83.42
#